data_AF-A0AA39W4D3-F1
#
_entry.id   AF-A0AA39W4D3-F1
#
_cell.length_a   1.000
_cell.length_b   1.000
_cell.length_c   1.000
_cell.angle_alpha   90.00
_cell.angle_beta   90.00
_cell.angle_gamma   90.00
#
_symmetry.space_group_name_H-M   'P 1'
#
loop_
_entity.id
_entity.type
_entity.pdbx_description
1 polymer ?
#
loop_
_entity_poly.entity_id
_entity_poly.type
_entity_poly.pdbx_seq_one_letter_code
_entity_poly.pdbx_strand_id
1 'polypeptide(L)'
;MSTLSTFPTSDSAASTGATPAVTTPTITRLNQGSPGWILLKLSDKTAARPMAPPAFVLLALAYSLTSAYDPSPLQDFCVAINDIKTGIFVNGKFCKDPKLATPDDFFFKGLNIPGNTNNLVGSNVTTVNVEQIPGLNTLGISMVRIDYAPNGGQNAPHTHPRATEILFVQEGTLYVGFVTSNQNNNTFFSKILHPGDVFVFPIGLIHFQVNIGKTDAVAFAALGSQNPGVITIANTVFGSNPPINPDVLARAFQLDVKVVKDLQKKF
;
A
#
# COMPACT_ATOMS: atom_id res chain seq x y z
N MET A 1 53.30 -33.21 1.09
CA MET A 1 54.44 -33.42 0.17
C MET A 1 54.03 -32.90 -1.21
N SER A 2 54.99 -32.33 -1.94
CA SER A 2 54.89 -31.60 -3.23
C SER A 2 54.60 -30.10 -3.07
N THR A 3 55.57 -29.18 -3.04
CA THR A 3 56.67 -28.73 -3.95
C THR A 3 56.26 -27.66 -4.96
N LEU A 4 56.92 -26.50 -4.83
CA LEU A 4 56.95 -25.33 -5.74
C LEU A 4 57.56 -25.63 -7.11
N SER A 5 57.21 -24.83 -8.13
CA SER A 5 58.11 -24.10 -9.08
C SER A 5 57.26 -23.51 -10.24
N THR A 6 57.07 -22.19 -10.36
CA THR A 6 57.86 -21.14 -11.07
C THR A 6 57.79 -21.13 -12.61
N PHE A 7 57.46 -19.94 -13.12
CA PHE A 7 57.28 -19.44 -14.50
C PHE A 7 58.58 -19.35 -15.35
N PRO A 8 58.45 -18.99 -16.64
CA PRO A 8 59.39 -18.07 -17.29
C PRO A 8 58.76 -16.73 -17.72
N THR A 9 59.68 -15.77 -17.82
CA THR A 9 59.63 -14.31 -17.91
C THR A 9 59.57 -13.76 -19.33
N SER A 10 59.09 -12.51 -19.48
CA SER A 10 59.74 -11.53 -20.37
C SER A 10 59.44 -10.09 -19.91
N ASP A 11 60.51 -9.34 -19.65
CA ASP A 11 60.58 -7.93 -19.27
C ASP A 11 60.05 -6.97 -20.37
N SER A 12 59.53 -5.80 -19.98
CA SER A 12 60.28 -4.54 -20.19
C SER A 12 59.57 -3.29 -19.65
N ALA A 13 60.43 -2.39 -19.15
CA ALA A 13 60.32 -0.94 -19.05
C ALA A 13 59.41 -0.29 -17.98
N ALA A 14 60.10 0.31 -17.01
CA ALA A 14 59.58 1.21 -16.00
C ALA A 14 59.20 2.60 -16.56
N SER A 15 58.19 3.23 -15.97
CA SER A 15 58.12 4.68 -15.83
C SER A 15 57.44 5.03 -14.51
N THR A 16 58.10 5.91 -13.75
CA THR A 16 57.78 6.40 -12.42
C THR A 16 56.64 7.42 -12.45
N GLY A 17 55.68 7.31 -11.53
CA GLY A 17 54.67 8.34 -11.29
C GLY A 17 53.89 8.09 -9.99
N ALA A 18 53.89 9.08 -9.10
CA ALA A 18 53.49 8.98 -7.69
C ALA A 18 51.98 8.70 -7.46
N THR A 19 51.68 7.93 -6.42
CA THR A 19 50.34 7.64 -5.88
C THR A 19 49.74 8.82 -5.08
N PRO A 20 48.48 9.22 -5.30
CA PRO A 20 47.71 9.98 -4.31
C PRO A 20 46.98 9.05 -3.35
N ALA A 21 47.11 9.32 -2.05
CA ALA A 21 46.44 8.60 -0.97
C ALA A 21 44.91 8.76 -1.04
N VAL A 22 44.19 7.64 -1.08
CA VAL A 22 42.73 7.59 -0.91
C VAL A 22 42.43 7.71 0.57
N THR A 23 41.74 8.78 0.97
CA THR A 23 41.25 8.99 2.33
C THR A 23 39.88 8.34 2.48
N THR A 24 39.80 7.31 3.32
CA THR A 24 38.54 6.63 3.68
C THR A 24 37.81 7.46 4.75
N PRO A 25 36.55 7.88 4.56
CA PRO A 25 35.81 8.59 5.60
C PRO A 25 35.31 7.62 6.67
N THR A 26 35.66 7.88 7.92
CA THR A 26 35.15 7.20 9.12
C THR A 26 33.73 7.65 9.42
N ILE A 27 32.76 6.73 9.44
CA ILE A 27 31.38 6.99 9.85
C ILE A 27 31.26 6.70 11.35
N THR A 28 31.08 7.74 12.17
CA THR A 28 30.73 7.60 13.59
C THR A 28 29.22 7.79 13.76
N ARG A 29 28.51 6.80 14.31
CA ARG A 29 27.07 6.93 14.64
C ARG A 29 26.89 7.88 15.81
N LEU A 30 26.03 8.89 15.67
CA LEU A 30 25.45 9.63 16.79
C LEU A 30 24.03 9.10 17.05
N ASN A 31 23.72 8.95 18.34
CA ASN A 31 22.50 8.34 18.85
C ASN A 31 21.41 9.41 19.05
N GLN A 32 20.17 9.03 18.70
CA GLN A 32 18.84 9.53 19.15
C GLN A 32 18.34 10.95 18.81
N GLY A 33 17.12 10.97 18.22
CA GLY A 33 16.01 11.84 18.63
C GLY A 33 15.81 13.14 17.85
N SER A 34 14.67 13.24 17.14
CA SER A 34 14.08 14.43 16.49
C SER A 34 14.44 14.67 15.01
N PRO A 35 13.51 15.26 14.21
CA PRO A 35 13.41 15.04 12.77
C PRO A 35 14.58 15.67 12.00
N GLY A 36 15.05 14.89 11.03
CA GLY A 36 16.34 15.09 10.37
C GLY A 36 16.40 16.36 9.54
N TRP A 37 17.15 17.34 10.05
CA TRP A 37 17.85 18.30 9.22
C TRP A 37 19.30 17.84 9.12
N ILE A 38 19.69 17.34 7.94
CA ILE A 38 21.10 17.08 7.64
C ILE A 38 21.77 18.46 7.50
N LEU A 39 22.43 18.91 8.57
CA LEU A 39 23.28 20.10 8.52
C LEU A 39 24.61 19.72 7.85
N LEU A 40 24.70 19.98 6.55
CA LEU A 40 25.99 19.96 5.84
C LEU A 40 26.84 21.14 6.35
N LYS A 41 27.79 20.88 7.25
CA LYS A 41 28.87 21.83 7.55
C LYS A 41 29.79 21.92 6.33
N LEU A 42 29.57 22.91 5.48
CA LEU A 42 30.56 23.32 4.49
C LEU A 42 31.68 24.07 5.22
N SER A 43 32.90 23.53 5.11
CA SER A 43 34.11 24.19 5.56
C SER A 43 34.34 25.42 4.68
N ASP A 44 34.32 26.62 5.27
CA ASP A 44 34.63 27.87 4.58
C ASP A 44 36.09 27.87 4.13
N LYS A 45 36.30 27.48 2.87
CA LYS A 45 37.44 27.94 2.07
C LYS A 45 36.89 28.95 1.08
N THR A 46 37.42 30.17 1.15
CA THR A 46 37.20 31.25 0.21
C THR A 46 37.61 30.83 -1.20
N ALA A 47 36.67 30.21 -1.91
CA ALA A 47 36.72 29.93 -3.34
C ALA A 47 35.51 30.62 -3.98
N ALA A 48 35.75 31.34 -5.07
CA ALA A 48 34.74 32.09 -5.82
C ALA A 48 33.45 31.28 -5.95
N ARG A 49 32.30 31.85 -5.53
CA ARG A 49 30.98 31.19 -5.66
C ARG A 49 30.75 30.87 -7.13
N PRO A 50 30.77 29.60 -7.59
CA PRO A 50 30.25 29.30 -8.89
C PRO A 50 28.74 29.56 -8.79
N MET A 51 28.24 30.56 -9.53
CA MET A 51 26.80 30.65 -9.77
C MET A 51 26.38 29.29 -10.32
N ALA A 52 25.53 28.56 -9.60
CA ALA A 52 24.98 27.31 -10.10
C ALA A 52 24.43 27.58 -11.51
N PRO A 53 24.83 26.81 -12.54
CA PRO A 53 24.35 27.02 -13.89
C PRO A 53 22.82 27.06 -13.89
N PRO A 54 22.16 27.97 -14.64
CA PRO A 54 20.69 28.05 -14.69
C PRO A 54 20.02 26.70 -15.03
N ALA A 55 20.76 25.78 -15.66
CA ALA A 55 20.37 24.39 -15.89
C ALA A 55 20.07 23.58 -14.62
N PHE A 56 20.80 23.79 -13.51
CA PHE A 56 20.55 23.08 -12.24
C PHE A 56 19.26 23.55 -11.55
N VAL A 57 18.93 24.84 -11.68
CA VAL A 57 17.67 25.40 -11.17
C VAL A 57 16.48 24.87 -11.99
N LEU A 58 16.62 24.78 -13.31
CA LEU A 58 15.60 24.21 -14.20
C LEU A 58 15.36 22.71 -13.95
N LEU A 59 16.41 21.94 -13.62
CA LEU A 59 16.26 20.51 -13.31
C LEU A 59 15.57 20.28 -11.95
N ALA A 60 15.79 21.16 -10.97
CA ALA A 60 15.10 21.11 -9.67
C ALA A 60 13.58 21.40 -9.80
N LEU A 61 13.18 22.28 -10.72
CA LEU A 61 11.78 22.56 -11.06
C LEU A 61 11.09 21.43 -11.83
N ALA A 62 11.85 20.51 -12.44
CA ALA A 62 11.32 19.35 -13.16
C ALA A 62 11.01 18.14 -12.25
N TYR A 63 11.32 18.21 -10.95
CA TYR A 63 10.87 17.22 -9.98
C TYR A 63 9.39 17.46 -9.67
N SER A 64 8.51 16.95 -10.54
CA SER A 64 7.13 16.72 -10.15
C SER A 64 7.13 15.74 -8.98
N LEU A 65 6.78 16.22 -7.79
CA LEU A 65 6.51 15.37 -6.63
C LEU A 65 5.33 14.46 -6.98
N THR A 66 5.61 13.25 -7.45
CA THR A 66 4.58 12.24 -7.67
C THR A 66 4.08 11.80 -6.30
N SER A 67 2.88 12.24 -5.91
CA SER A 67 2.19 11.71 -4.74
C SER A 67 1.63 10.33 -5.07
N ALA A 68 2.02 9.32 -4.30
CA ALA A 68 1.47 7.97 -4.36
C ALA A 68 0.22 7.78 -3.47
N TYR A 69 -0.27 8.86 -2.86
CA TYR A 69 -1.46 8.92 -2.01
C TYR A 69 -2.50 9.87 -2.61
N ASP A 70 -3.73 9.78 -2.11
CA ASP A 70 -4.77 10.77 -2.40
C ASP A 70 -4.21 12.20 -2.25
N PRO A 71 -4.31 13.05 -3.29
CA PRO A 71 -3.79 14.41 -3.22
C PRO A 71 -4.46 15.21 -2.10
N SER A 72 -3.68 16.05 -1.42
CA SER A 72 -4.24 16.98 -0.43
C SER A 72 -5.29 17.90 -1.09
N PRO A 73 -6.40 18.21 -0.39
CA PRO A 73 -7.42 19.10 -0.93
C PRO A 73 -6.85 20.52 -1.08
N LEU A 74 -7.29 21.22 -2.14
CA LEU A 74 -6.89 22.61 -2.44
C LEU A 74 -7.96 23.64 -2.03
N GLN A 75 -9.06 23.16 -1.44
CA GLN A 75 -10.22 23.91 -0.97
C GLN A 75 -10.94 23.10 0.11
N ASP A 76 -11.86 23.71 0.84
CA ASP A 76 -12.56 23.07 1.97
C ASP A 76 -13.26 21.76 1.59
N PHE A 77 -13.91 21.72 0.42
CA PHE A 77 -14.53 20.52 -0.11
C PHE A 77 -14.69 20.57 -1.63
N CYS A 78 -14.80 19.40 -2.26
CA CYS A 78 -15.10 19.23 -3.69
C CYS A 78 -16.07 18.05 -3.83
N VAL A 79 -17.38 18.30 -3.73
CA VAL A 79 -18.39 17.24 -3.84
C VAL A 79 -18.33 16.61 -5.24
N ALA A 80 -18.12 15.30 -5.30
CA ALA A 80 -18.06 14.58 -6.56
C ALA A 80 -19.36 14.69 -7.37
N ILE A 81 -19.23 14.86 -8.68
CA ILE A 81 -20.34 14.68 -9.64
C ILE A 81 -20.10 13.44 -10.50
N ASN A 82 -21.18 12.73 -10.83
CA ASN A 82 -21.16 11.56 -11.69
C ASN A 82 -21.45 11.90 -13.16
N ASP A 83 -21.24 13.15 -13.60
CA ASP A 83 -21.58 13.55 -14.97
C ASP A 83 -20.50 13.12 -15.96
N ILE A 84 -20.77 11.99 -16.61
CA ILE A 84 -19.92 11.32 -17.60
C ILE A 84 -20.15 11.86 -19.02
N LYS A 85 -21.09 12.82 -19.20
CA LYS A 85 -21.51 13.27 -20.54
C LYS A 85 -20.40 13.90 -21.35
N THR A 86 -19.31 14.33 -20.72
CA THR A 86 -18.21 15.03 -21.38
C THR A 86 -17.07 14.11 -21.84
N GLY A 87 -17.04 12.83 -21.43
CA GLY A 87 -15.99 11.88 -21.84
C GLY A 87 -14.58 12.21 -21.32
N ILE A 88 -14.45 13.16 -20.39
CA ILE A 88 -13.18 13.57 -19.81
C ILE A 88 -12.94 12.78 -18.52
N PHE A 89 -11.75 12.19 -18.38
CA PHE A 89 -11.32 11.49 -17.16
C PHE A 89 -10.24 12.31 -16.45
N VAL A 90 -10.38 12.46 -15.14
CA VAL A 90 -9.40 13.12 -14.26
C VAL A 90 -8.96 12.15 -13.16
N ASN A 91 -7.85 12.43 -12.49
CA ASN A 91 -7.49 11.70 -11.28
C ASN A 91 -8.45 12.10 -10.15
N GLY A 92 -9.32 11.19 -9.73
CA GLY A 92 -10.41 11.46 -8.79
C GLY A 92 -11.74 11.71 -9.50
N LYS A 93 -12.48 12.74 -9.08
CA LYS A 93 -13.78 13.11 -9.67
C LYS A 93 -13.92 14.63 -9.81
N PHE A 94 -14.74 15.07 -10.77
CA PHE A 94 -15.10 16.47 -10.92
C PHE A 94 -15.90 16.98 -9.72
N CYS A 95 -15.79 18.29 -9.45
CA CYS A 95 -16.50 18.96 -8.37
C CYS A 95 -17.83 19.56 -8.85
N LYS A 96 -18.86 19.45 -8.01
CA LYS A 96 -20.07 20.28 -8.05
C LYS A 96 -19.71 21.73 -7.70
N ASP A 97 -20.51 22.71 -8.14
CA ASP A 97 -20.42 24.07 -7.60
C ASP A 97 -20.59 24.03 -6.07
N PRO A 98 -19.62 24.55 -5.29
CA PRO A 98 -19.69 24.53 -3.83
C PRO A 98 -20.95 25.20 -3.26
N LYS A 99 -21.53 26.18 -3.96
CA LYS A 99 -22.76 26.86 -3.54
C LYS A 99 -24.00 25.99 -3.62
N LEU A 100 -23.93 24.87 -4.35
CA LEU A 100 -25.00 23.90 -4.50
C LEU A 100 -24.83 22.68 -3.59
N ALA A 101 -23.79 22.67 -2.74
CA ALA A 101 -23.58 21.59 -1.79
C ALA A 101 -24.64 21.62 -0.69
N THR A 102 -25.03 20.43 -0.23
CA THR A 102 -26.04 20.20 0.80
C THR A 102 -25.51 19.21 1.83
N PRO A 103 -26.08 19.14 3.04
CA PRO A 103 -25.68 18.15 4.04
C PRO A 103 -25.74 16.70 3.54
N ASP A 104 -26.70 16.39 2.66
CA ASP A 104 -26.87 15.06 2.08
C ASP A 104 -25.68 14.64 1.18
N ASP A 105 -24.92 15.59 0.63
CA ASP A 105 -23.70 15.30 -0.15
C ASP A 105 -22.57 14.70 0.72
N PHE A 106 -22.65 14.86 2.05
CA PHE A 106 -21.66 14.42 3.04
C PHE A 106 -22.16 13.31 3.95
N PHE A 107 -23.32 12.73 3.65
CA PHE A 107 -24.03 11.84 4.56
C PHE A 107 -24.27 10.45 3.94
N PHE A 108 -24.13 9.42 4.77
CA PHE A 108 -24.56 8.06 4.45
C PHE A 108 -25.32 7.46 5.63
N LYS A 109 -26.46 6.85 5.35
CA LYS A 109 -27.24 6.05 6.30
C LYS A 109 -27.16 4.57 5.94
N GLY A 110 -27.18 3.69 6.95
CA GLY A 110 -27.31 2.25 6.73
C GLY A 110 -26.17 1.40 7.30
N LEU A 111 -25.09 2.00 7.80
CA LEU A 111 -24.03 1.25 8.50
C LEU A 111 -24.51 0.60 9.82
N ASN A 112 -25.70 0.96 10.31
CA ASN A 112 -26.37 0.26 11.41
C ASN A 112 -27.03 -1.06 11.00
N ILE A 113 -27.18 -1.33 9.70
CA ILE A 113 -27.85 -2.51 9.16
C ILE A 113 -26.79 -3.58 8.86
N PRO A 114 -26.89 -4.79 9.44
CA PRO A 114 -25.98 -5.88 9.14
C PRO A 114 -26.04 -6.31 7.67
N GLY A 115 -24.88 -6.58 7.07
CA GLY A 115 -24.77 -7.20 5.76
C GLY A 115 -25.15 -8.68 5.75
N ASN A 116 -25.46 -9.23 4.57
CA ASN A 116 -25.81 -10.64 4.42
C ASN A 116 -24.56 -11.54 4.38
N THR A 117 -24.36 -12.33 5.44
CA THR A 117 -23.22 -13.25 5.56
C THR A 117 -23.52 -14.66 5.03
N ASN A 118 -24.70 -14.92 4.44
CA ASN A 118 -25.04 -16.21 3.83
C ASN A 118 -24.36 -16.38 2.46
N ASN A 119 -23.04 -16.52 2.46
CA ASN A 119 -22.22 -16.75 1.28
C ASN A 119 -21.01 -17.64 1.62
N LEU A 120 -20.22 -18.01 0.62
CA LEU A 120 -19.13 -19.00 0.76
C LEU A 120 -18.03 -18.59 1.74
N VAL A 121 -17.80 -17.29 1.92
CA VAL A 121 -16.77 -16.79 2.86
C VAL A 121 -17.36 -16.42 4.21
N GLY A 122 -18.68 -16.36 4.35
CA GLY A 122 -19.34 -16.08 5.62
C GLY A 122 -19.14 -14.64 6.11
N SER A 123 -18.97 -13.67 5.21
CA SER A 123 -18.83 -12.26 5.59
C SER A 123 -19.43 -11.32 4.54
N ASN A 124 -19.69 -10.08 4.93
CA ASN A 124 -20.10 -9.02 4.01
C ASN A 124 -19.41 -7.70 4.37
N VAL A 125 -18.89 -7.00 3.37
CA VAL A 125 -18.31 -5.66 3.51
C VAL A 125 -19.30 -4.63 2.94
N THR A 126 -19.80 -3.75 3.81
CA THR A 126 -20.62 -2.60 3.40
C THR A 126 -19.70 -1.39 3.28
N THR A 127 -19.35 -1.05 2.03
CA THR A 127 -18.41 0.04 1.70
C THR A 127 -19.09 1.41 1.72
N VAL A 128 -18.41 2.39 2.30
CA VAL A 128 -18.78 3.81 2.27
C VAL A 128 -17.56 4.62 1.83
N ASN A 129 -17.38 4.69 0.51
CA ASN A 129 -16.31 5.44 -0.13
C ASN A 129 -16.88 6.63 -0.93
N VAL A 130 -16.06 7.27 -1.76
CA VAL A 130 -16.49 8.43 -2.57
C VAL A 130 -17.70 8.15 -3.48
N GLU A 131 -17.97 6.90 -3.83
CA GLU A 131 -19.15 6.52 -4.61
C GLU A 131 -20.45 6.56 -3.79
N GLN A 132 -20.37 6.39 -2.47
CA GLN A 132 -21.51 6.46 -1.55
C GLN A 132 -21.66 7.84 -0.89
N ILE A 133 -20.54 8.49 -0.57
CA ILE A 133 -20.51 9.87 -0.05
C ILE A 133 -19.70 10.73 -1.01
N PRO A 134 -20.35 11.44 -1.96
CA PRO A 134 -19.67 12.28 -2.94
C PRO A 134 -18.78 13.36 -2.32
N GLY A 135 -19.14 13.84 -1.12
CA GLY A 135 -18.35 14.79 -0.33
C GLY A 135 -16.99 14.28 0.13
N LEU A 136 -16.70 12.97 0.07
CA LEU A 136 -15.36 12.42 0.38
C LEU A 136 -14.31 12.72 -0.69
N ASN A 137 -14.71 13.19 -1.86
CA ASN A 137 -13.78 13.48 -2.93
C ASN A 137 -12.78 14.56 -2.51
N THR A 138 -11.50 14.31 -2.77
CA THR A 138 -10.30 15.06 -2.34
C THR A 138 -9.94 14.95 -0.85
N LEU A 139 -10.70 14.23 -0.01
CA LEU A 139 -10.50 14.23 1.45
C LEU A 139 -9.65 13.06 1.97
N GLY A 140 -9.28 12.10 1.12
CA GLY A 140 -8.28 11.08 1.46
C GLY A 140 -8.72 10.04 2.49
N ILE A 141 -10.03 9.87 2.73
CA ILE A 141 -10.56 8.89 3.68
C ILE A 141 -11.82 8.18 3.16
N SER A 142 -12.06 6.97 3.67
CA SER A 142 -13.31 6.23 3.50
C SER A 142 -13.55 5.30 4.69
N MET A 143 -14.72 4.67 4.75
CA MET A 143 -15.12 3.78 5.84
C MET A 143 -15.78 2.51 5.30
N VAL A 144 -15.68 1.41 6.05
CA VAL A 144 -16.44 0.19 5.82
C VAL A 144 -17.03 -0.34 7.12
N ARG A 145 -18.16 -1.04 7.02
CA ARG A 145 -18.60 -2.01 8.02
C ARG A 145 -18.37 -3.41 7.49
N ILE A 146 -17.98 -4.33 8.37
CA ILE A 146 -17.80 -5.73 8.04
C ILE A 146 -18.58 -6.57 9.04
N ASP A 147 -19.45 -7.43 8.53
CA ASP A 147 -20.21 -8.41 9.28
C ASP A 147 -19.66 -9.80 8.99
N TYR A 148 -19.47 -10.62 10.03
CA TYR A 148 -18.91 -11.97 9.93
C TYR A 148 -19.83 -12.99 10.59
N ALA A 149 -20.20 -14.04 9.85
CA ALA A 149 -20.88 -15.22 10.39
C ALA A 149 -20.03 -15.91 11.47
N PRO A 150 -20.65 -16.63 12.42
CA PRO A 150 -19.93 -17.35 13.46
C PRO A 150 -19.12 -18.51 12.88
N ASN A 151 -18.18 -19.03 13.66
CA ASN A 151 -17.45 -20.27 13.39
C ASN A 151 -16.65 -20.26 12.07
N GLY A 152 -15.97 -19.15 11.76
CA GLY A 152 -15.02 -19.08 10.65
C GLY A 152 -15.43 -18.17 9.49
N GLY A 153 -16.50 -17.38 9.62
CA GLY A 153 -16.79 -16.31 8.67
C GLY A 153 -15.58 -15.40 8.51
N GLN A 154 -15.15 -15.14 7.28
CA GLN A 154 -13.89 -14.47 6.99
C GLN A 154 -14.02 -13.42 5.92
N ASN A 155 -13.29 -12.33 6.09
CA ASN A 155 -12.88 -11.48 4.99
C ASN A 155 -11.55 -12.02 4.49
N ALA A 156 -11.61 -12.75 3.38
CA ALA A 156 -10.54 -13.57 2.84
C ALA A 156 -9.27 -12.74 2.56
N PRO A 157 -8.08 -13.37 2.41
CA PRO A 157 -6.84 -12.65 2.11
C PRO A 157 -7.00 -11.64 0.97
N HIS A 158 -6.74 -10.37 1.27
CA HIS A 158 -6.89 -9.26 0.35
C HIS A 158 -5.86 -8.17 0.63
N THR A 159 -5.79 -7.17 -0.25
CA THR A 159 -4.96 -5.98 -0.08
C THR A 159 -5.67 -4.73 -0.60
N HIS A 160 -5.33 -3.59 -0.01
CA HIS A 160 -5.74 -2.26 -0.44
C HIS A 160 -4.56 -1.57 -1.13
N PRO A 161 -4.56 -1.42 -2.46
CA PRO A 161 -3.42 -0.89 -3.19
C PRO A 161 -3.16 0.61 -2.92
N ARG A 162 -4.15 1.33 -2.39
CA ARG A 162 -4.10 2.79 -2.23
C ARG A 162 -4.40 3.28 -0.81
N ALA A 163 -4.56 2.40 0.18
CA ALA A 163 -4.86 2.83 1.54
C ALA A 163 -4.26 1.90 2.60
N THR A 164 -3.80 2.52 3.69
CA THR A 164 -3.70 1.86 5.00
C THR A 164 -5.10 1.76 5.59
N GLU A 165 -5.38 0.67 6.30
CA GLU A 165 -6.63 0.44 7.02
C GLU A 165 -6.37 0.41 8.53
N ILE A 166 -7.28 0.99 9.30
CA ILE A 166 -7.41 0.73 10.74
C ILE A 166 -8.78 0.14 11.03
N LEU A 167 -8.78 -1.08 11.58
CA LEU A 167 -9.96 -1.84 11.96
C LEU A 167 -10.25 -1.64 13.44
N PHE A 168 -11.52 -1.45 13.78
CA PHE A 168 -12.07 -1.42 15.13
C PHE A 168 -13.12 -2.53 15.28
N VAL A 169 -13.01 -3.35 16.31
CA VAL A 169 -13.98 -4.42 16.58
C VAL A 169 -15.11 -3.88 17.47
N GLN A 170 -16.33 -3.94 16.95
CA GLN A 170 -17.53 -3.53 17.69
C GLN A 170 -18.14 -4.71 18.47
N GLU A 171 -18.17 -5.89 17.86
CA GLU A 171 -18.78 -7.11 18.43
C GLU A 171 -17.99 -8.37 18.02
N GLY A 172 -18.07 -9.43 18.84
CA GLY A 172 -17.51 -10.74 18.53
C GLY A 172 -16.01 -10.87 18.82
N THR A 173 -15.34 -11.82 18.15
CA THR A 173 -13.91 -12.10 18.35
C THR A 173 -13.25 -12.41 17.02
N LEU A 174 -12.31 -11.56 16.61
CA LEU A 174 -11.65 -11.67 15.32
C LEU A 174 -10.20 -12.09 15.46
N TYR A 175 -9.82 -13.14 14.74
CA TYR A 175 -8.43 -13.42 14.44
C TYR A 175 -8.03 -12.66 13.18
N VAL A 176 -7.05 -11.77 13.31
CA VAL A 176 -6.61 -10.91 12.20
C VAL A 176 -5.11 -11.03 11.99
N GLY A 177 -4.65 -10.67 10.79
CA GLY A 177 -3.23 -10.45 10.57
C GLY A 177 -2.88 -9.99 9.17
N PHE A 178 -1.63 -9.55 9.01
CA PHE A 178 -1.02 -9.20 7.73
C PHE A 178 0.36 -9.85 7.57
N VAL A 179 0.80 -9.98 6.32
CA VAL A 179 2.11 -10.54 5.97
C VAL A 179 2.98 -9.44 5.38
N THR A 180 4.21 -9.31 5.87
CA THR A 180 5.18 -8.35 5.32
C THR A 180 5.71 -8.80 3.96
N SER A 181 6.37 -7.89 3.24
CA SER A 181 6.98 -8.20 1.94
C SER A 181 8.12 -9.24 2.05
N ASN A 182 8.50 -9.81 0.90
CA ASN A 182 9.62 -10.75 0.78
C ASN A 182 10.92 -10.23 1.42
N GLN A 183 11.24 -8.93 1.25
CA GLN A 183 12.43 -8.30 1.83
C GLN A 183 12.41 -8.28 3.36
N ASN A 184 11.23 -8.42 3.95
CA ASN A 184 10.99 -8.50 5.38
C ASN A 184 10.58 -9.93 5.80
N ASN A 185 11.06 -10.93 5.06
CA ASN A 185 10.96 -12.35 5.35
C ASN A 185 9.53 -12.92 5.41
N ASN A 186 8.57 -12.30 4.70
CA ASN A 186 7.16 -12.74 4.72
C ASN A 186 6.63 -12.97 6.15
N THR A 187 7.03 -12.08 7.06
CA THR A 187 6.72 -12.22 8.49
C THR A 187 5.24 -11.97 8.69
N PHE A 188 4.59 -12.91 9.36
CA PHE A 188 3.17 -12.83 9.66
C PHE A 188 2.93 -12.20 11.03
N PHE A 189 2.25 -11.05 11.04
CA PHE A 189 1.83 -10.35 12.24
C PHE A 189 0.35 -10.63 12.47
N SER A 190 0.00 -11.16 13.65
CA SER A 190 -1.39 -11.50 13.96
C SER A 190 -1.77 -11.21 15.40
N LYS A 191 -3.07 -11.06 15.63
CA LYS A 191 -3.67 -10.82 16.93
C LYS A 191 -5.10 -11.37 16.97
N ILE A 192 -5.54 -11.77 18.16
CA ILE A 192 -6.97 -11.97 18.46
C ILE A 192 -7.49 -10.67 19.05
N LEU A 193 -8.50 -10.10 18.43
CA LEU A 193 -9.15 -8.85 18.81
C LEU A 193 -10.51 -9.14 19.46
N HIS A 194 -10.82 -8.36 20.49
CA HIS A 194 -12.09 -8.35 21.20
C HIS A 194 -12.80 -7.00 21.00
N PRO A 195 -14.07 -6.85 21.39
CA PRO A 195 -14.78 -5.58 21.27
C PRO A 195 -14.02 -4.44 21.96
N GLY A 196 -13.83 -3.32 21.27
CA GLY A 196 -13.01 -2.19 21.72
C GLY A 196 -11.59 -2.16 21.18
N ASP A 197 -11.07 -3.30 20.69
CA ASP A 197 -9.70 -3.37 20.17
C ASP A 197 -9.61 -2.78 18.76
N VAL A 198 -8.41 -2.27 18.43
CA VAL A 198 -8.04 -1.79 17.09
C VAL A 198 -6.82 -2.51 16.54
N PHE A 199 -6.73 -2.61 15.21
CA PHE A 199 -5.56 -3.17 14.52
C PHE A 199 -5.33 -2.48 13.18
N VAL A 200 -4.06 -2.24 12.82
CA VAL A 200 -3.69 -1.50 11.60
C VAL A 200 -3.13 -2.45 10.56
N PHE A 201 -3.60 -2.33 9.33
CA PHE A 201 -3.09 -3.02 8.15
C PHE A 201 -2.37 -2.02 7.25
N PRO A 202 -1.03 -2.11 7.10
CA PRO A 202 -0.27 -1.19 6.26
C PRO A 202 -0.68 -1.28 4.78
N ILE A 203 -0.65 -0.14 4.09
CA ILE A 203 -0.97 -0.03 2.66
C ILE A 203 -0.27 -1.10 1.82
N GLY A 204 -1.04 -1.74 0.95
CA GLY A 204 -0.55 -2.73 -0.01
C GLY A 204 -0.20 -4.11 0.57
N LEU A 205 -0.21 -4.32 1.89
CA LEU A 205 0.08 -5.63 2.46
C LEU A 205 -1.12 -6.57 2.43
N ILE A 206 -0.87 -7.85 2.15
CA ILE A 206 -1.90 -8.89 2.21
C ILE A 206 -2.29 -9.10 3.67
N HIS A 207 -3.59 -9.04 3.94
CA HIS A 207 -4.15 -9.22 5.27
C HIS A 207 -5.52 -9.89 5.20
N PHE A 208 -6.04 -10.31 6.36
CA PHE A 208 -7.33 -10.98 6.49
C PHE A 208 -7.93 -10.79 7.88
N GLN A 209 -9.21 -11.11 8.01
CA GLN A 209 -9.91 -11.23 9.29
C GLN A 209 -10.80 -12.48 9.29
N VAL A 210 -10.81 -13.24 10.38
CA VAL A 210 -11.64 -14.42 10.58
C VAL A 210 -12.36 -14.33 11.93
N ASN A 211 -13.68 -14.53 11.93
CA ASN A 211 -14.46 -14.67 13.15
C ASN A 211 -14.25 -16.07 13.74
N ILE A 212 -13.51 -16.14 14.85
CA ILE A 212 -13.25 -17.38 15.59
C ILE A 212 -14.26 -17.59 16.73
N GLY A 213 -15.18 -16.65 16.91
CA GLY A 213 -16.26 -16.72 17.88
C GLY A 213 -17.40 -17.63 17.45
N LYS A 214 -18.26 -17.97 18.42
CA LYS A 214 -19.48 -18.77 18.21
C LYS A 214 -20.71 -17.92 17.87
N THR A 215 -20.57 -16.60 17.92
CA THR A 215 -21.59 -15.62 17.57
C THR A 215 -21.12 -14.79 16.38
N ASP A 216 -22.03 -14.04 15.77
CA ASP A 216 -21.66 -13.03 14.78
C ASP A 216 -20.62 -12.05 15.35
N ALA A 217 -19.81 -11.50 14.45
CA ALA A 217 -18.86 -10.43 14.77
C ALA A 217 -19.09 -9.24 13.83
N VAL A 218 -18.85 -8.05 14.36
CA VAL A 218 -19.00 -6.78 13.62
C VAL A 218 -17.74 -5.96 13.83
N ALA A 219 -17.19 -5.44 12.74
CA ALA A 219 -16.09 -4.50 12.78
C ALA A 219 -16.34 -3.33 11.84
N PHE A 220 -15.71 -2.20 12.15
CA PHE A 220 -15.66 -1.03 11.28
C PHE A 220 -14.21 -0.76 10.94
N ALA A 221 -13.93 -0.30 9.73
CA ALA A 221 -12.59 0.16 9.38
C ALA A 221 -12.62 1.51 8.70
N ALA A 222 -11.63 2.33 9.00
CA ALA A 222 -11.33 3.56 8.28
C ALA A 222 -10.12 3.33 7.38
N LEU A 223 -10.18 3.84 6.15
CA LEU A 223 -9.13 3.68 5.16
C LEU A 223 -8.59 5.04 4.73
N GLY A 224 -7.28 5.16 4.61
CA GLY A 224 -6.57 6.39 4.21
C GLY A 224 -6.64 6.71 2.71
N SER A 225 -7.80 6.52 2.07
CA SER A 225 -8.09 6.99 0.71
C SER A 225 -9.60 7.10 0.52
N GLN A 226 -10.05 8.05 -0.29
CA GLN A 226 -11.43 8.16 -0.77
C GLN A 226 -11.84 6.95 -1.62
N ASN A 227 -10.86 6.26 -2.23
CA ASN A 227 -11.04 5.06 -3.04
C ASN A 227 -9.86 4.09 -2.82
N PRO A 228 -9.88 3.30 -1.73
CA PRO A 228 -8.77 2.42 -1.36
C PRO A 228 -8.49 1.33 -2.40
N GLY A 229 -9.54 0.90 -3.13
CA GLY A 229 -9.52 -0.30 -3.96
C GLY A 229 -9.41 -1.56 -3.12
N VAL A 230 -9.77 -2.72 -3.67
CA VAL A 230 -9.60 -4.00 -3.00
C VAL A 230 -9.16 -5.05 -4.02
N ILE A 231 -8.18 -5.86 -3.63
CA ILE A 231 -7.71 -7.00 -4.41
C ILE A 231 -7.86 -8.23 -3.52
N THR A 232 -8.97 -8.96 -3.66
CA THR A 232 -9.11 -10.28 -3.04
C THR A 232 -8.22 -11.26 -3.79
N ILE A 233 -7.27 -11.87 -3.07
CA ILE A 233 -6.14 -12.59 -3.68
C ILE A 233 -6.65 -13.78 -4.50
N ALA A 234 -7.51 -14.62 -3.91
CA ALA A 234 -8.01 -15.81 -4.60
C ALA A 234 -8.86 -15.45 -5.83
N ASN A 235 -9.77 -14.47 -5.72
CA ASN A 235 -10.59 -14.01 -6.84
C ASN A 235 -9.74 -13.45 -7.98
N THR A 236 -8.71 -12.67 -7.67
CA THR A 236 -7.86 -12.05 -8.71
C THR A 236 -6.96 -13.08 -9.38
N VAL A 237 -6.39 -14.01 -8.61
CA VAL A 237 -5.47 -15.03 -9.13
C VAL A 237 -6.23 -16.13 -9.89
N PHE A 238 -7.32 -16.65 -9.33
CA PHE A 238 -8.03 -17.81 -9.88
C PHE A 238 -9.32 -17.45 -10.63
N GLY A 239 -9.95 -16.30 -10.38
CA GLY A 239 -11.20 -15.84 -11.01
C GLY A 239 -11.05 -14.57 -11.85
N SER A 240 -9.85 -14.28 -12.34
CA SER A 240 -9.62 -13.14 -13.25
C SER A 240 -10.39 -13.30 -14.56
N ASN A 241 -10.74 -12.16 -15.18
CA ASN A 241 -11.39 -12.13 -16.49
C ASN A 241 -10.66 -11.18 -17.46
N PRO A 242 -10.02 -11.68 -18.54
CA PRO A 242 -9.86 -13.10 -18.88
C PRO A 242 -9.00 -13.85 -17.85
N PRO A 243 -9.15 -15.18 -17.73
CA PRO A 243 -8.40 -15.97 -16.75
C PRO A 243 -6.90 -15.99 -17.06
N ILE A 244 -6.07 -15.93 -16.01
CA ILE A 244 -4.63 -16.15 -16.14
C ILE A 244 -4.38 -17.57 -16.68
N ASN A 245 -3.38 -17.70 -17.56
CA ASN A 245 -2.99 -19.00 -18.11
C ASN A 245 -2.69 -20.00 -16.97
N PRO A 246 -3.36 -21.17 -16.94
CA PRO A 246 -3.23 -22.14 -15.85
C PRO A 246 -1.82 -22.73 -15.74
N ASP A 247 -1.03 -22.80 -16.81
CA ASP A 247 0.35 -23.27 -16.77
C ASP A 247 1.28 -22.27 -16.04
N VAL A 248 0.99 -20.97 -16.16
CA VAL A 248 1.70 -19.91 -15.41
C VAL A 248 1.44 -20.08 -13.92
N LEU A 249 0.17 -20.25 -13.54
CA LEU A 249 -0.22 -20.45 -12.14
C LEU A 249 0.28 -21.80 -11.60
N ALA A 250 0.24 -22.87 -12.39
CA ALA A 250 0.74 -24.18 -12.00
C ALA A 250 2.23 -24.11 -11.61
N ARG A 251 3.02 -23.41 -12.43
CA ARG A 251 4.43 -23.17 -12.13
C ARG A 251 4.63 -22.25 -10.92
N ALA A 252 3.86 -21.17 -10.81
CA ALA A 252 3.99 -20.20 -9.72
C ALA A 252 3.61 -20.78 -8.35
N PHE A 253 2.54 -21.58 -8.30
CA PHE A 253 2.02 -22.20 -7.08
C PHE A 253 2.60 -23.60 -6.83
N GLN A 254 3.42 -24.12 -7.75
CA GLN A 254 4.01 -25.46 -7.67
C GLN A 254 2.95 -26.57 -7.57
N LEU A 255 1.86 -26.41 -8.34
CA LEU A 255 0.72 -27.31 -8.37
C LEU A 255 0.61 -28.00 -9.74
N ASP A 256 -0.09 -29.12 -9.77
CA ASP A 256 -0.53 -29.72 -11.02
C ASP A 256 -1.51 -28.77 -11.74
N VAL A 257 -1.39 -28.65 -13.06
CA VAL A 257 -2.26 -27.79 -13.88
C VAL A 257 -3.74 -28.17 -13.73
N LYS A 258 -4.05 -29.45 -13.45
CA LYS A 258 -5.42 -29.88 -13.17
C LYS A 258 -5.96 -29.24 -11.88
N VAL A 259 -5.15 -29.20 -10.82
CA VAL A 259 -5.53 -28.57 -9.54
C VAL A 259 -5.78 -27.08 -9.75
N VAL A 260 -4.94 -26.39 -10.53
CA VAL A 260 -5.16 -24.97 -10.87
C VAL A 260 -6.48 -24.77 -11.61
N LYS A 261 -6.75 -25.59 -12.64
CA LYS A 261 -8.03 -25.51 -13.37
C LYS A 261 -9.23 -25.77 -12.45
N ASP A 262 -9.08 -26.66 -11.48
CA ASP A 262 -10.14 -26.93 -10.50
C ASP A 262 -10.31 -25.76 -9.51
N LEU A 263 -9.25 -25.05 -9.14
CA LEU A 263 -9.34 -23.79 -8.39
C LEU A 263 -10.02 -22.70 -9.22
N GLN A 264 -9.63 -22.51 -10.48
CA GLN A 264 -10.23 -21.51 -11.37
C GLN A 264 -11.73 -21.71 -11.61
N LYS A 265 -12.25 -22.95 -11.50
CA LYS A 265 -13.69 -23.20 -11.61
C LYS A 265 -14.49 -22.80 -10.37
N LYS A 266 -13.83 -22.57 -9.22
CA LYS A 266 -14.48 -22.21 -7.96
C LYS A 266 -14.67 -20.69 -7.79
N PHE A 267 -13.97 -19.90 -8.59
CA PHE A 267 -13.95 -18.42 -8.55
C PHE A 267 -14.45 -17.88 -9.88
#